data_AF-A0A3D3GYV7-F1
#
_entry.id   AF-A0A3D3GYV7-F1
#
_cell.length_a   1.000
_cell.length_b   1.000
_cell.length_c   1.000
_cell.angle_alpha   90.00
_cell.angle_beta   90.00
_cell.angle_gamma   90.00
#
_symmetry.space_group_name_H-M   'P 1'
#
loop_
_entity.id
_entity.type
_entity.pdbx_description
1 polymer ?
#
loop_
_entity_poly.entity_id
_entity_poly.type
_entity_poly.pdbx_seq_one_letter_code
_entity_poly.pdbx_strand_id
1 'polypeptide(L)' 'MTKLQNLGVNDILIACVDNLKGFPEAINTIFLQIQVQLCIVHMVCNWMKYLP' A
#
# COMPACT_ATOMS: atom_id res chain seq x y z
N MET A 1 -5.30 -6.75 -7.45
CA MET A 1 -3.97 -6.55 -8.07
C MET A 1 -3.84 -7.12 -9.49
N THR A 2 -4.48 -8.25 -9.83
CA THR A 2 -4.39 -8.86 -11.19
C THR A 2 -4.74 -7.90 -12.33
N LYS A 3 -5.65 -6.95 -12.08
CA LYS A 3 -5.98 -5.88 -13.04
C LYS A 3 -4.80 -4.95 -13.35
N LEU A 4 -3.93 -4.66 -12.39
CA LEU A 4 -2.73 -3.82 -12.62
C LEU A 4 -1.71 -4.55 -13.49
N GLN A 5 -1.50 -5.84 -13.27
CA GLN A 5 -0.66 -6.67 -14.14
C GLN A 5 -1.23 -6.75 -15.56
N ASN A 6 -2.55 -6.93 -15.70
CA ASN A 6 -3.21 -6.93 -17.01
C ASN A 6 -3.15 -5.57 -17.74
N LEU A 7 -2.85 -4.48 -17.03
CA LEU A 7 -2.62 -3.15 -17.60
C LEU A 7 -1.14 -2.91 -17.97
N GLY A 8 -0.28 -3.93 -17.83
CA GLY A 8 1.14 -3.85 -18.18
C GLY A 8 2.04 -3.34 -17.06
N VAL A 9 1.54 -3.22 -15.83
CA VAL A 9 2.39 -2.90 -14.67
C VAL A 9 3.20 -4.15 -14.31
N ASN A 10 4.49 -4.13 -14.67
CA ASN A 10 5.41 -5.23 -14.43
C ASN A 10 5.89 -5.29 -12.98
N ASP A 11 6.27 -4.14 -12.41
CA ASP A 11 6.85 -4.10 -11.07
C ASP A 11 6.44 -2.83 -10.34
N ILE A 12 6.33 -2.94 -9.02
CA ILE A 12 6.08 -1.84 -8.12
C ILE A 12 7.08 -2.01 -6.98
N LEU A 13 7.93 -1.01 -6.79
CA LEU A 13 9.00 -1.05 -5.77
C LEU A 13 8.48 -0.66 -4.38
N ILE A 14 7.51 0.27 -4.31
CA ILE A 14 6.98 0.81 -3.06
C ILE A 14 5.46 0.89 -3.15
N ALA A 15 4.78 0.33 -2.15
CA ALA A 15 3.34 0.49 -1.97
C ALA A 15 3.03 1.06 -0.60
N CYS A 16 2.37 2.22 -0.58
CA CYS A 16 1.86 2.83 0.64
C CYS A 16 0.43 2.35 0.89
N VAL A 17 0.19 1.71 2.02
CA VAL A 17 -1.13 1.19 2.41
C VAL A 17 -1.59 1.80 3.72
N ASP A 18 -2.90 1.95 3.86
CA ASP A 18 -3.50 2.11 5.19
C ASP A 18 -3.53 0.73 5.87
N ASN A 19 -3.76 0.65 7.18
CA ASN A 19 -3.58 -0.55 8.01
C ASN A 19 -4.64 -1.65 7.74
N LEU A 20 -4.71 -2.09 6.49
CA LEU A 20 -5.67 -3.05 5.95
C LEU A 20 -5.12 -4.45 6.15
N LYS A 21 -5.77 -5.20 7.03
CA LYS A 21 -5.40 -6.59 7.34
C LYS A 21 -5.43 -7.46 6.07
N GLY A 22 -4.38 -8.24 5.86
CA GLY A 22 -4.24 -9.15 4.70
C GLY A 22 -3.94 -8.48 3.36
N PHE A 23 -4.02 -7.14 3.29
CA PHE A 23 -3.67 -6.41 2.07
C PHE A 23 -2.16 -6.47 1.77
N PRO A 24 -1.23 -6.25 2.74
CA PRO A 24 0.20 -6.41 2.53
C PRO A 24 0.58 -7.81 2.02
N GLU A 25 -0.07 -8.84 2.55
CA GLU A 25 0.16 -10.25 2.18
C GLU A 25 -0.28 -10.52 0.74
N ALA A 26 -1.43 -9.95 0.34
CA ALA A 26 -1.92 -10.03 -1.03
C ALA A 26 -1.01 -9.31 -2.03
N ILE A 27 -0.38 -8.19 -1.63
CA ILE A 27 0.57 -7.47 -2.49
C ILE A 27 1.84 -8.30 -2.70
N ASN A 28 2.42 -8.81 -1.61
CA ASN A 28 3.65 -9.60 -1.66
C ASN A 28 3.51 -10.91 -2.44
N THR A 29 2.29 -11.47 -2.50
CA THR A 29 1.99 -12.66 -3.33
C THR A 29 2.12 -12.38 -4.82
N ILE A 30 1.96 -11.12 -5.24
CA ILE A 30 1.85 -10.73 -6.66
C ILE A 30 3.09 -9.97 -7.12
N PHE A 31 3.67 -9.16 -6.23
CA PHE A 31 4.91 -8.42 -6.42
C PHE A 31 5.87 -8.76 -5.28
N LEU A 32 6.77 -9.71 -5.52
CA LEU A 32 7.66 -10.28 -4.49
C LEU A 32 8.71 -9.30 -3.96
N GLN A 33 9.11 -8.31 -4.78
CA GLN A 33 10.17 -7.36 -4.43
C GLN A 33 9.64 -6.04 -3.88
N ILE A 34 8.33 -5.93 -3.65
CA ILE A 34 7.70 -4.68 -3.22
C ILE A 34 7.95 -4.39 -1.75
N GLN A 35 8.29 -3.14 -1.45
CA GLN A 35 8.32 -2.66 -0.08
C GLN A 35 6.97 -2.06 0.30
N VAL A 36 6.26 -2.72 1.21
CA VAL A 36 5.01 -2.20 1.77
C VAL A 36 5.31 -1.25 2.92
N GLN A 37 4.83 -0.01 2.82
CA GLN A 37 4.99 1.04 3.84
C GLN A 37 3.62 1.51 4.33
N LEU A 38 3.55 2.01 5.56
CA LEU A 38 2.37 2.70 6.04
C LEU A 38 2.26 4.07 5.38
N CYS A 39 1.07 4.42 4.92
CA CYS A 39 0.84 5.69 4.26
C CYS A 39 0.97 6.86 5.25
N ILE A 40 2.03 7.66 5.10
CA ILE A 40 2.29 8.85 5.93
C ILE A 40 1.15 9.85 5.84
N VAL A 41 0.56 10.02 4.65
CA VAL A 41 -0.58 10.93 4.47
C VAL A 41 -1.77 10.49 5.33
N HIS A 42 -2.09 9.19 5.36
CA HIS A 42 -3.15 8.69 6.24
C HIS A 42 -2.78 8.87 7.71
N MET A 43 -1.53 8.65 8.11
CA MET A 43 -1.07 8.86 9.49
C MET A 43 -1.20 10.33 9.91
N VAL A 44 -0.75 11.27 9.09
CA VAL A 44 -0.81 12.71 9.38
C VAL A 44 -2.25 13.20 9.40
N CYS A 45 -3.07 12.82 8.40
CA CYS A 45 -4.49 13.18 8.38
C CYS A 45 -5.25 12.59 9.59
N ASN A 46 -4.91 11.37 10.02
CA ASN A 46 -5.47 10.81 11.23
C ASN A 46 -5.02 11.58 12.48
N TRP A 47 -3.74 11.96 12.56
CA TRP A 47 -3.20 12.72 13.68
C TRP A 47 -3.83 14.13 13.79
N MET A 48 -4.04 14.81 12.67
CA MET A 48 -4.69 16.13 12.64
C MET A 48 -6.12 16.12 13.17
N LYS A 49 -6.84 14.99 13.17
CA LYS A 49 -8.18 14.89 13.78
C LYS A 49 -8.16 15.03 15.30
N TYR A 50 -7.02 14.80 15.93
CA TYR A 50 -6.85 14.94 17.37
C TYR A 50 -6.41 16.35 17.78
N LEU A 51 -6.17 17.24 16.82
CA LEU A 51 -5.91 18.65 17.08
C LEU A 51 -7.25 19.41 17.09
N PRO A 52 -7.50 20.26 18.10
CA PRO A 52 -8.70 21.09 18.17
C PRO A 52 -8.75 22.17 17.08
#